data_AF-A0A1Z9ERD5-F1
#
_entry.id   AF-A0A1Z9ERD5-F1
#
_cell.length_a   1.000
_cell.length_b   1.000
_cell.length_c   1.000
_cell.angle_alpha   90.00
_cell.angle_beta   90.00
_cell.angle_gamma   90.00
#
_symmetry.space_group_name_H-M   'P 1'
#
loop_
_entity.id
_entity.type
_entity.pdbx_description
1 polymer ?
#
loop_
_entity_poly.entity_id
_entity_poly.type
_entity_poly.pdbx_seq_one_letter_code
_entity_poly.pdbx_strand_id
1 'polypeptide(L)' 'MMKTFFQQACPICGRTVRIEKSLRFSPVVCQHCGGDFPANDQSRVVHSNTILPVSQAEKIDALLWKSDQALRLGKVSHC' A
#
# COMPACT_ATOMS: atom_id res chain seq x y z
N MET A 1 -4.29 -35.81 -3.61
CA MET A 1 -5.00 -34.58 -3.18
C MET A 1 -4.03 -33.41 -3.33
N MET A 2 -4.30 -32.46 -4.23
CA MET A 2 -3.36 -31.38 -4.55
C MET A 2 -3.48 -30.27 -3.51
N LYS A 3 -2.42 -30.04 -2.73
CA LYS A 3 -2.35 -28.96 -1.75
C LYS A 3 -2.11 -27.64 -2.48
N THR A 4 -3.02 -26.69 -2.32
CA THR A 4 -2.88 -25.34 -2.89
C THR A 4 -2.25 -24.43 -1.83
N PHE A 5 -1.36 -23.54 -2.27
CA PHE A 5 -0.63 -22.63 -1.39
C PHE A 5 -0.78 -21.20 -1.90
N PHE A 6 -0.75 -20.23 -1.00
CA PHE A 6 -0.65 -18.81 -1.30
C PHE A 6 0.53 -18.19 -0.55
N GLN A 7 0.93 -16.99 -0.97
CA GLN A 7 2.01 -16.24 -0.35
C GLN A 7 1.43 -15.05 0.42
N GLN A 8 1.93 -14.81 1.62
CA GLN A 8 1.55 -13.66 2.44
C GLN A 8 2.81 -13.09 3.09
N ALA A 9 2.93 -11.76 3.16
CA ALA A 9 4.00 -11.14 3.94
C ALA A 9 3.67 -11.24 5.44
N CYS A 10 4.65 -11.64 6.25
CA CYS A 10 4.53 -11.62 7.70
C CYS A 10 4.43 -10.16 8.18
N PRO A 11 3.39 -9.78 8.93
CA PRO A 11 3.21 -8.40 9.39
C PRO A 11 4.26 -7.96 10.43
N ILE A 12 5.01 -8.91 11.00
CA ILE A 12 5.97 -8.65 12.07
C ILE A 12 7.38 -8.44 11.51
N CYS A 13 7.81 -9.28 10.57
CA CYS A 13 9.18 -9.23 10.02
C CYS A 13 9.24 -8.88 8.52
N GLY A 14 8.10 -8.75 7.84
CA GLY A 14 8.02 -8.42 6.41
C GLY A 14 8.39 -9.56 5.46
N ARG A 15 8.83 -10.73 5.95
CA ARG A 15 9.18 -11.86 5.06
C ARG A 15 7.96 -12.50 4.45
N THR A 16 8.08 -12.89 3.18
CA THR A 16 7.08 -13.69 2.48
C THR A 16 7.06 -15.11 3.03
N VAL A 17 5.92 -15.54 3.56
CA VAL A 17 5.65 -16.91 3.99
C VAL A 17 4.72 -17.62 3.01
N ARG A 18 4.92 -18.93 2.85
CA ARG A 18 4.06 -19.79 2.02
C ARG A 18 3.07 -20.50 2.93
N ILE A 19 1.78 -20.20 2.77
CA ILE A 19 0.70 -20.71 3.62
C ILE A 19 -0.18 -21.65 2.79
N GLU A 20 -0.57 -22.79 3.38
CA GLU A 20 -1.50 -23.73 2.76
C GLU A 20 -2.91 -23.12 2.73
N LYS A 21 -3.61 -23.20 1.60
CA LYS A 21 -4.93 -22.55 1.41
C LYS A 21 -6.01 -23.11 2.33
N SER A 22 -5.81 -24.32 2.84
CA SER A 22 -6.58 -24.98 3.90
C SER A 22 -6.54 -24.22 5.23
N LEU A 23 -5.45 -23.51 5.51
CA LEU A 23 -5.23 -22.74 6.74
C LEU A 23 -5.72 -21.29 6.61
N ARG A 24 -6.42 -20.94 5.54
CA ARG A 24 -7.00 -19.60 5.37
C ARG A 24 -7.93 -19.30 6.55
N PHE A 25 -7.80 -18.09 7.12
CA PHE A 25 -8.48 -17.64 8.33
C PHE A 25 -8.07 -18.33 9.64
N SER A 26 -7.10 -19.24 9.61
CA SER A 26 -6.49 -19.79 10.83
C SER A 26 -5.28 -18.96 11.27
N PRO A 27 -4.96 -18.94 12.58
CA PRO A 27 -3.71 -18.37 13.05
C PRO A 27 -2.54 -19.20 12.54
N VAL A 28 -1.55 -18.55 11.93
CA VAL A 28 -0.31 -19.17 11.47
C VAL A 28 0.88 -18.52 12.15
N VAL A 29 1.93 -19.30 12.36
CA VAL A 29 3.15 -18.85 13.03
C VAL A 29 4.24 -18.64 11.99
N CYS A 30 4.92 -17.49 12.05
CA CYS A 30 6.08 -17.22 11.21
C CYS A 30 7.25 -18.12 11.65
N GLN A 31 7.81 -18.93 10.74
CA GLN A 31 9.00 -19.73 11.05
C GLN A 31 10.27 -18.89 11.27
N HIS A 32 10.27 -17.61 10.87
CA HIS A 32 11.43 -16.73 11.02
C HIS A 32 11.43 -15.96 12.36
N CYS A 33 10.30 -15.34 12.73
CA CYS A 33 10.23 -14.52 13.94
C CYS A 33 9.39 -15.14 15.08
N GLY A 34 8.70 -16.26 14.84
CA GLY A 34 7.84 -16.91 15.83
C GLY A 34 6.52 -16.20 16.10
N GLY A 35 6.24 -15.08 15.43
CA GLY A 35 5.01 -14.32 15.65
C GLY A 35 3.79 -14.96 14.97
N ASP A 36 2.66 -14.91 15.66
CA ASP A 36 1.36 -15.38 15.18
C ASP A 36 0.61 -14.28 14.42
N PHE A 37 -0.02 -14.65 13.32
CA PHE A 37 -0.85 -13.74 12.55
C PHE A 37 -1.93 -14.50 11.78
N PRO A 38 -3.07 -13.86 11.47
CA PRO A 38 -4.11 -14.48 10.67
C PRO A 38 -3.65 -14.69 9.23
N ALA A 39 -3.81 -15.93 8.75
CA ALA A 39 -3.61 -16.29 7.36
C ALA A 39 -4.70 -15.65 6.49
N ASN A 40 -4.41 -14.47 5.95
CA ASN A 40 -5.30 -13.75 5.06
C ASN A 40 -4.67 -13.70 3.68
N ASP A 41 -5.40 -14.22 2.70
CA ASP A 41 -4.99 -14.18 1.30
C ASP A 41 -5.15 -12.73 0.79
N GLN A 42 -4.16 -11.89 1.12
CA GLN A 42 -4.11 -10.48 0.74
C GLN A 42 -3.76 -10.27 -0.74
N SER A 43 -4.01 -11.27 -1.60
CA SER A 43 -3.81 -11.18 -3.06
C SER A 43 -4.67 -10.12 -3.76
N ARG A 44 -5.39 -9.26 -3.01
CA ARG A 44 -6.26 -8.21 -3.55
C ARG A 44 -6.07 -6.80 -2.97
N VAL A 45 -5.02 -6.51 -2.19
CA VAL A 45 -4.82 -5.12 -1.70
C VAL A 45 -3.43 -4.60 -2.03
N VAL A 46 -3.13 -4.56 -3.32
CA VAL A 46 -2.34 -3.45 -3.88
C VAL A 46 -3.22 -2.76 -4.91
N HIS A 47 -4.34 -2.18 -4.45
CA HIS A 47 -4.87 -1.02 -5.16
C HIS A 47 -3.99 0.17 -4.81
N SER A 48 -2.76 0.14 -5.34
CA SER A 48 -2.00 1.35 -5.62
C SER A 48 -2.47 1.93 -6.96
N ASN A 49 -3.77 1.86 -7.26
CA ASN A 49 -4.38 2.76 -8.22
C ASN A 49 -4.77 3.98 -7.41
N THR A 50 -3.81 4.88 -7.32
CA THR A 50 -3.87 6.24 -6.81
C THR A 50 -4.95 7.04 -7.57
N ILE A 51 -6.21 6.66 -7.42
CA ILE A 51 -7.33 7.54 -7.73
C ILE A 51 -7.41 8.46 -6.53
N LEU A 52 -6.67 9.56 -6.59
CA LEU A 52 -6.88 10.66 -5.66
C LEU A 52 -8.37 11.01 -5.73
N PRO A 53 -9.09 11.13 -4.61
CA PRO A 53 -10.47 11.62 -4.64
C PRO A 53 -10.47 12.94 -5.44
N VAL A 54 -11.46 13.14 -6.31
CA VAL A 54 -11.53 14.28 -7.26
C VAL A 54 -11.20 15.61 -6.58
N SER A 55 -11.65 15.79 -5.34
CA SER A 55 -11.37 16.96 -4.50
C SER A 55 -9.89 17.21 -4.18
N GLN A 56 -9.06 16.16 -4.11
CA GLN A 56 -7.62 16.28 -3.90
C GLN A 56 -6.89 16.57 -5.21
N ALA A 57 -7.34 16.03 -6.34
CA ALA A 57 -6.80 16.36 -7.66
C ALA A 57 -7.04 17.84 -8.02
N GLU A 58 -8.27 18.35 -7.81
CA GLU A 58 -8.60 19.76 -8.02
C GLU A 58 -7.72 20.70 -7.17
N LYS A 59 -7.42 20.31 -5.93
CA LYS A 59 -6.55 21.07 -5.04
C LYS A 59 -5.10 21.11 -5.54
N ILE A 60 -4.61 20.00 -6.10
CA ILE A 60 -3.27 19.92 -6.69
C ILE A 60 -3.19 20.85 -7.91
N ASP A 61 -4.17 20.76 -8.82
CA ASP A 61 -4.21 21.61 -10.02
C ASP A 61 -4.31 23.10 -9.66
N ALA A 62 -5.11 23.45 -8.66
CA ALA A 62 -5.21 24.83 -8.17
C ALA A 62 -3.89 25.35 -7.59
N LEU A 63 -3.12 24.50 -6.90
CA LEU A 63 -1.80 24.87 -6.36
C LEU A 63 -0.74 24.99 -7.46
N LEU A 64 -0.77 24.10 -8.46
CA LEU A 64 0.11 24.16 -9.62
C LEU A 64 -0.11 25.45 -10.42
N TRP A 65 -1.37 25.80 -10.69
CA TRP A 65 -1.73 27.03 -11.38
C TRP A 65 -1.25 28.29 -10.65
N LYS A 66 -1.44 28.35 -9.32
CA LYS A 66 -0.97 29.46 -8.50
C LYS A 66 0.55 29.61 -8.54
N SER A 67 1.28 28.50 -8.60
CA SER A 67 2.74 28.50 -8.68
C SER A 67 3.23 29.05 -10.01
N ASP A 68 2.66 28.61 -11.13
CA ASP A 68 2.97 29.14 -12.47
C ASP A 68 2.67 30.65 -12.55
N GLN A 69 1.54 31.09 -11.99
CA GLN A 69 1.19 32.51 -11.93
C GLN A 69 2.21 33.31 -11.09
N ALA A 70 2.65 32.79 -9.94
CA ALA A 70 3.64 33.47 -9.10
C ALA A 70 5.00 33.62 -9.78
N LEU A 71 5.43 32.58 -10.51
CA LEU A 71 6.65 32.60 -11.32
C LEU A 71 6.56 33.61 -12.47
N ARG A 72 5.43 33.64 -13.21
CA ARG A 72 5.22 34.58 -14.32
C ARG A 72 5.15 36.03 -13.86
N LEU A 73 4.54 36.29 -12.70
CA LEU A 73 4.43 37.63 -12.15
C LEU A 73 5.69 38.12 -11.45
N GLY A 74 6.77 37.32 -11.42
CA GLY A 74 8.02 37.69 -10.75
C GLY A 74 7.88 37.96 -9.25
N LYS A 75 6.76 37.54 -8.62
CA LYS A 75 6.48 37.73 -7.19
C LYS A 75 7.12 36.62 -6.36
N VAL A 76 8.28 36.15 -6.78
CA VAL A 76 9.11 35.29 -5.94
C VAL A 76 9.88 36.25 -5.06
N SER A 77 9.40 36.44 -3.83
CA SER A 77 10.12 37.23 -2.84
C SER A 77 11.49 36.59 -2.65
N HIS A 78 12.52 37.24 -3.18
CA HIS A 78 13.90 36.86 -2.96
C HIS A 78 14.18 37.14 -1.48
N CYS A 79 14.26 36.08 -0.68
CA CYS A 79 14.95 36.17 0.61
C CYS A 79 16.45 36.29 0.37
#